data_AF-A0A958XR34-F1
#
_entry.id   AF-A0A958XR34-F1
#
_cell.length_a   1.000
_cell.length_b   1.000
_cell.length_c   1.000
_cell.angle_alpha   90.00
_cell.angle_beta   90.00
_cell.angle_gamma   90.00
#
_symmetry.space_group_name_H-M   'P 1'
#
loop_
_entity.id
_entity.type
_entity.pdbx_description
1 polymer ?
#
loop_
_entity_poly.entity_id
_entity_poly.type
_entity_poly.pdbx_seq_one_letter_code
_entity_poly.pdbx_strand_id
1 'polypeptide(L)' 'DRSGLHPLTCLTTITKKEKQLLLDQGLVLCRELYQDLNHLRSVGVSQARLGKIGQEVRLLCESE' A
#
# COMPACT_ATOMS: atom_id res chain seq x y z
N ASP A 1 -16.52 4.23 -14.62
CA ASP A 1 -16.37 3.94 -13.18
C ASP A 1 -15.35 4.86 -12.54
N ARG A 2 -15.75 5.56 -11.48
CA ARG A 2 -15.01 6.67 -10.83
C ARG A 2 -14.82 6.37 -9.34
N SER A 3 -14.37 5.18 -8.99
CA SER A 3 -14.22 4.83 -7.58
C SER A 3 -12.92 5.36 -6.98
N GLY A 4 -11.90 5.74 -7.76
CA GLY A 4 -10.60 6.18 -7.22
C GLY A 4 -9.97 5.15 -6.27
N LEU A 5 -10.39 3.90 -6.41
CA LEU A 5 -10.03 2.78 -5.55
C LEU A 5 -8.99 1.94 -6.28
N HIS A 6 -7.73 2.37 -6.21
CA HIS A 6 -6.62 1.58 -6.72
C HIS A 6 -6.39 0.36 -5.82
N PRO A 7 -6.35 -0.85 -6.39
CA PRO A 7 -6.07 -2.04 -5.62
C PRO A 7 -4.61 -2.04 -5.15
N LEU A 8 -4.39 -2.54 -3.91
CA LEU A 8 -3.07 -2.78 -3.29
C LEU A 8 -2.07 -3.44 -4.26
N THR A 9 -2.58 -4.32 -5.12
CA THR A 9 -1.77 -5.14 -6.02
C THR A 9 -1.00 -4.33 -7.06
N CYS A 10 -1.37 -3.07 -7.31
CA CYS A 10 -0.66 -2.15 -8.19
C CYS A 10 0.70 -1.68 -7.64
N LEU A 11 0.94 -1.78 -6.33
CA LEU A 11 2.19 -1.32 -5.73
C LEU A 11 3.39 -2.15 -6.17
N THR A 12 4.43 -1.53 -6.70
CA THR A 12 5.64 -2.23 -7.16
C THR A 12 6.74 -2.23 -6.11
N THR A 13 6.67 -1.32 -5.13
CA THR A 13 7.68 -1.19 -4.05
C THR A 13 7.54 -2.23 -2.92
N ILE A 14 6.43 -2.97 -2.89
CA ILE A 14 6.20 -4.08 -1.95
C ILE A 14 6.34 -5.45 -2.63
N THR A 15 6.91 -6.39 -1.89
CA THR A 15 7.13 -7.76 -2.34
C THR A 15 5.83 -8.54 -2.37
N LYS A 16 5.79 -9.64 -3.14
CA LYS A 16 4.62 -10.53 -3.20
C LYS A 16 4.21 -11.07 -1.82
N LYS A 17 5.18 -11.33 -0.94
CA LYS A 17 4.93 -11.79 0.44
C LYS A 17 4.25 -10.71 1.29
N GLU A 18 4.77 -9.47 1.25
CA GLU A 18 4.16 -8.33 1.95
C GLU A 18 2.74 -8.06 1.44
N LYS A 19 2.53 -8.12 0.11
CA LYS A 19 1.18 -8.02 -0.49
C LYS A 19 0.23 -9.07 0.08
N GLN A 20 0.67 -10.33 0.12
CA GLN A 20 -0.17 -11.40 0.63
C GLN A 20 -0.53 -11.17 2.10
N LEU A 21 0.43 -10.76 2.94
CA LEU A 21 0.16 -10.45 4.34
C LEU A 21 -0.84 -9.30 4.51
N LEU A 22 -0.76 -8.26 3.68
CA LEU A 22 -1.71 -7.15 3.70
C LEU A 22 -3.11 -7.59 3.23
N LEU A 23 -3.20 -8.42 2.19
CA LEU A 23 -4.46 -9.01 1.73
C LEU A 23 -5.08 -9.94 2.78
N ASP A 24 -4.26 -10.73 3.47
CA ASP A 24 -4.68 -11.62 4.55
C ASP A 24 -5.19 -10.81 5.77
N GLN A 25 -4.73 -9.56 5.94
CA GLN A 25 -5.26 -8.59 6.91
C GLN A 25 -6.55 -7.89 6.43
N GLY A 26 -7.01 -8.16 5.21
CA GLY A 26 -8.20 -7.56 4.61
C GLY A 26 -7.95 -6.25 3.88
N LEU A 27 -6.69 -5.79 3.75
CA LEU A 27 -6.36 -4.57 3.01
C LEU A 27 -6.33 -4.84 1.52
N VAL A 28 -7.28 -4.26 0.80
CA VAL A 28 -7.36 -4.40 -0.66
C VAL A 28 -7.15 -3.08 -1.38
N LEU A 29 -7.23 -1.94 -0.68
CA LEU A 29 -7.13 -0.61 -1.28
C LEU A 29 -5.80 0.08 -0.93
N CYS A 30 -5.15 0.68 -1.93
CA CYS A 30 -3.96 1.52 -1.72
C CYS A 30 -4.25 2.71 -0.79
N ARG A 31 -5.47 3.24 -0.81
CA ARG A 31 -5.86 4.37 0.03
C ARG A 31 -5.82 4.05 1.54
N GLU A 32 -6.17 2.83 1.93
CA GLU A 32 -6.14 2.39 3.33
C GLU A 32 -4.70 2.37 3.86
N LEU A 33 -3.76 1.95 2.99
CA LEU A 33 -2.33 2.02 3.24
C LEU A 33 -1.79 3.45 3.34
N TYR A 34 -2.30 4.36 2.52
CA TYR A 34 -1.95 5.77 2.59
C TYR A 34 -2.42 6.41 3.89
N GLN A 35 -3.65 6.06 4.32
CA GLN A 35 -4.24 6.56 5.56
C GLN A 35 -3.56 6.00 6.80
N ASP A 36 -3.11 4.75 6.75
CA ASP A 36 -2.42 4.12 7.86
C ASP A 36 -1.24 3.23 7.41
N LEU A 37 -0.03 3.79 7.50
CA LEU A 37 1.23 3.08 7.23
C LEU A 37 1.59 2.05 8.32
N ASN A 38 0.84 1.95 9.43
CA ASN A 38 1.10 0.93 10.44
C ASN A 38 0.85 -0.48 9.91
N HIS A 39 -0.01 -0.64 8.91
CA HIS A 39 -0.20 -1.92 8.21
C HIS A 39 1.12 -2.43 7.62
N LEU A 40 1.91 -1.55 6.99
CA LEU A 40 3.24 -1.90 6.47
C LEU A 40 4.23 -2.24 7.59
N ARG A 41 4.17 -1.53 8.72
CA ARG A 41 4.99 -1.86 9.90
C ARG A 41 4.64 -3.24 10.46
N SER A 42 3.35 -3.57 10.50
CA SER A 42 2.86 -4.85 11.02
C SER A 42 3.34 -6.05 10.20
N VAL A 43 3.53 -5.87 8.89
CA VAL A 43 4.07 -6.91 7.99
C VAL A 43 5.61 -6.91 7.90
N GLY A 44 6.28 -6.09 8.71
CA GLY A 44 7.74 -6.08 8.85
C GLY A 44 8.49 -5.15 7.88
N VAL A 45 7.81 -4.17 7.28
CA VAL A 45 8.47 -3.19 6.39
C VAL A 45 9.31 -2.21 7.20
N SER A 46 10.57 -2.04 6.81
CA SER A 46 11.50 -1.11 7.43
C SER A 46 11.15 0.36 7.15
N GLN A 47 11.48 1.26 8.07
CA GLN A 47 11.25 2.71 7.93
C GLN A 47 11.77 3.30 6.61
N ALA A 48 12.96 2.86 6.16
CA ALA A 48 13.53 3.30 4.89
C ALA A 48 12.67 2.92 3.67
N ARG A 49 11.99 1.76 3.73
CA ARG A 49 11.05 1.33 2.69
C ARG A 49 9.67 1.97 2.84
N LEU A 50 9.20 2.21 4.07
CA LEU A 50 7.93 2.91 4.32
C LEU A 50 7.88 4.25 3.60
N GLY A 51 8.95 5.04 3.64
CA GLY A 51 9.00 6.32 2.93
C GLY A 51 8.83 6.17 1.42
N LYS A 52 9.48 5.17 0.81
CA LYS A 52 9.37 4.87 -0.63
C LYS A 52 7.97 4.39 -1.01
N ILE A 53 7.42 3.45 -0.22
CA ILE A 53 6.08 2.90 -0.45
C ILE A 53 5.02 3.99 -0.29
N GLY A 54 5.10 4.79 0.79
CA GLY A 54 4.16 5.89 1.02
C GLY A 54 4.17 6.92 -0.11
N GLN A 55 5.34 7.20 -0.70
CA GLN A 55 5.44 8.08 -1.86
C GLN A 55 4.83 7.46 -3.13
N GLU A 56 5.06 6.17 -3.39
CA GLU A 56 4.43 5.45 -4.51
C GLU A 56 2.90 5.41 -4.35
N VAL A 57 2.41 5.01 -3.17
CA VAL A 57 0.97 4.97 -2.86
C VAL A 57 0.36 6.35 -3.05
N ARG A 58 1.02 7.41 -2.56
CA ARG A 58 0.56 8.78 -2.73
C ARG A 58 0.45 9.18 -4.20
N LEU A 59 1.49 8.89 -4.99
CA LEU A 59 1.47 9.18 -6.42
C LEU A 59 0.33 8.44 -7.13
N LEU A 60 0.10 7.17 -6.80
CA LEU A 60 -0.99 6.38 -7.38
C LEU A 60 -2.38 6.87 -6.93
N CYS A 61 -2.51 7.39 -5.71
CA CYS A 61 -3.79 7.93 -5.23
C CYS A 61 -4.04 9.40 -5.63
N GLU A 62 -3.00 10.19 -5.94
CA GLU A 62 -3.11 11.58 -6.42
C GLU A 62 -3.22 11.69 -7.95
N SER A 63 -2.90 10.64 -8.70
CA SER A 63 -2.87 10.67 -10.17
C SER A 63 -4.22 10.43 -10.87
N GLU A 64 -5.36 10.58 -10.18
CA GLU A 64 -6.71 10.53 -10.77
C GLU A 64 -7.57 11.77 -10.47
#